data_AF-A0A959FFU6-F1
#
_entry.id   AF-A0A959FFU6-F1
#
_cell.length_a   1.000
_cell.length_b   1.000
_cell.length_c   1.000
_cell.angle_alpha   90.00
_cell.angle_beta   90.00
_cell.angle_gamma   90.00
#
_symmetry.space_group_name_H-M   'P 1'
#
loop_
_entity.id
_entity.type
_entity.pdbx_description
1 polymer ?
#
loop_
_entity_poly.entity_id
_entity_poly.type
_entity_poly.pdbx_seq_one_letter_code
_entity_poly.pdbx_strand_id
1 'polypeptide(L)'
;LTSMDTEESIRANPLDGVVLLTGCDKTTPSTVMGACSVNLPTIVVPGGPMLNGRFRDETIGSGTFVWRIKENKHHKVYSDEDLTEAEICSARSAGHCMTMGTASTMACMVESLGLTLPGAAAIPAVDSRKRTLARLSGRRIVEMVKEDLKPSDILTREAFENAIVVNAGIGGSTNFVLHLLAIAGRVGVPLELEDFDRLGSRIPLLLNLMPSGKYLMEDFFYAGGLPVIINELKAYLHNDCITVNGQSIGDNNAKAVCYDNKVITAMDQPLKAEAGIAILRGNLCEQGAVIKPSAATEKLLTHRGKAVVFSSVEDYHQRIDDPELDVDADSILVLQGAGPKGYPGMPEVGNMELPRKIIDQGITDMVRISDGRMSGTAFGAVVLHVAPESAIGGTLALVKDGDYIELDVPNRRLHLDITEEEMTRRRAEWTPPPPHQERGYVSLYVQHVQQADRGVDLDFLVGGSGSYVPKDNH
;
A
#
# COMPACT_ATOMS: atom_id res chain seq x y z
N LEU A 1 8.25 -12.67 8.53
CA LEU A 1 7.91 -13.97 9.17
C LEU A 1 7.09 -14.88 8.26
N THR A 2 5.84 -14.53 7.91
CA THR A 2 4.95 -15.39 7.12
C THR A 2 5.53 -15.80 5.76
N SER A 3 6.32 -14.96 5.11
CA SER A 3 7.01 -15.32 3.86
C SER A 3 8.00 -16.46 4.05
N MET A 4 8.84 -16.39 5.08
CA MET A 4 9.79 -17.44 5.45
C MET A 4 9.06 -18.75 5.83
N ASP A 5 7.98 -18.65 6.60
CA ASP A 5 7.17 -19.83 6.96
C ASP A 5 6.50 -20.48 5.72
N THR A 6 5.99 -19.66 4.80
CA THR A 6 5.40 -20.12 3.53
C THR A 6 6.45 -20.80 2.66
N GLU A 7 7.61 -20.18 2.50
CA GLU A 7 8.74 -20.70 1.73
C GLU A 7 9.18 -22.08 2.24
N GLU A 8 9.47 -22.20 3.54
CA GLU A 8 9.90 -23.47 4.13
C GLU A 8 8.78 -24.52 4.13
N SER A 9 7.52 -24.11 4.34
CA SER A 9 6.38 -25.03 4.27
C SER A 9 6.21 -25.65 2.88
N ILE A 10 6.42 -24.86 1.82
CA ILE A 10 6.36 -25.38 0.46
C ILE A 10 7.56 -26.31 0.20
N ARG A 11 8.77 -25.92 0.60
CA ARG A 11 10.01 -26.69 0.34
C ARG A 11 10.12 -28.00 1.11
N ALA A 12 9.59 -28.03 2.34
CA ALA A 12 9.69 -29.18 3.23
C ALA A 12 8.63 -30.27 2.97
N ASN A 13 7.65 -30.02 2.09
CA ASN A 13 6.53 -30.91 1.84
C ASN A 13 6.47 -31.36 0.37
N PRO A 14 5.90 -32.54 0.07
CA PRO A 14 5.80 -33.08 -1.29
C PRO A 14 4.68 -32.40 -2.07
N LEU A 15 4.87 -31.12 -2.40
CA LEU A 15 3.94 -30.31 -3.18
C LEU A 15 4.50 -30.08 -4.58
N ASP A 16 3.69 -30.33 -5.62
CA ASP A 16 4.07 -30.05 -7.01
C ASP A 16 3.56 -28.68 -7.49
N GLY A 17 2.57 -28.11 -6.80
CA GLY A 17 2.01 -26.81 -7.08
C GLY A 17 1.17 -26.28 -5.92
N VAL A 18 0.96 -24.97 -5.88
CA VAL A 18 0.44 -24.27 -4.70
C VAL A 18 -0.75 -23.37 -5.06
N VAL A 19 -1.81 -23.44 -4.24
CA VAL A 19 -2.89 -22.45 -4.27
C VAL A 19 -2.76 -21.57 -3.04
N LEU A 20 -2.53 -20.28 -3.24
CA LEU A 20 -2.44 -19.30 -2.17
C LEU A 20 -3.83 -18.72 -1.89
N LEU A 21 -4.43 -19.09 -0.76
CA LEU A 21 -5.66 -18.49 -0.26
C LEU A 21 -5.30 -17.23 0.52
N THR A 22 -5.61 -16.06 -0.04
CA THR A 22 -5.22 -14.76 0.53
C THR A 22 -6.44 -13.91 0.86
N GLY A 23 -6.25 -12.80 1.57
CA GLY A 23 -7.35 -11.89 1.88
C GLY A 23 -6.89 -10.62 2.57
N CYS A 24 -6.64 -10.70 3.87
CA CYS A 24 -6.20 -9.54 4.66
C CYS A 24 -4.86 -8.98 4.15
N ASP A 25 -4.65 -7.67 4.29
CA ASP A 25 -3.54 -6.87 3.75
C ASP A 25 -2.24 -7.61 3.45
N LYS A 26 -1.61 -8.18 4.49
CA LYS A 26 -0.25 -8.73 4.40
C LYS A 26 -0.20 -10.20 3.98
N THR A 27 -1.34 -10.89 3.95
CA THR A 27 -1.41 -12.32 3.55
C THR A 27 -1.02 -12.51 2.09
N THR A 28 -1.49 -11.63 1.20
CA THR A 28 -1.16 -11.68 -0.23
C THR A 28 0.34 -11.53 -0.49
N PRO A 29 1.00 -10.42 -0.12
CA PRO A 29 2.42 -10.27 -0.40
C PRO A 29 3.28 -11.31 0.32
N SER A 30 3.00 -11.62 1.61
CA SER A 30 3.84 -12.56 2.33
C SER A 30 3.83 -13.97 1.74
N THR A 31 2.66 -14.48 1.37
CA THR A 31 2.55 -15.82 0.77
C THR A 31 3.08 -15.86 -0.66
N VAL A 32 2.86 -14.80 -1.45
CA VAL A 32 3.44 -14.67 -2.79
C VAL A 32 4.96 -14.61 -2.73
N MET A 33 5.54 -13.81 -1.81
CA MET A 33 6.99 -13.76 -1.59
C MET A 33 7.56 -15.15 -1.29
N GLY A 34 6.95 -15.89 -0.36
CA GLY A 34 7.39 -17.24 -0.01
C GLY A 34 7.31 -18.20 -1.19
N ALA A 35 6.20 -18.21 -1.94
CA ALA A 35 6.04 -19.06 -3.11
C ALA A 35 7.01 -18.70 -4.25
N CYS A 36 7.30 -17.41 -4.46
CA CYS A 36 8.27 -16.94 -5.45
C CYS A 36 9.67 -17.44 -5.14
N SER A 37 10.08 -17.45 -3.87
CA SER A 37 11.40 -17.95 -3.47
C SER A 37 11.57 -19.46 -3.73
N VAL A 38 10.48 -20.23 -3.80
CA VAL A 38 10.52 -21.66 -4.15
C VAL A 38 10.37 -21.90 -5.66
N ASN A 39 9.55 -21.08 -6.32
CA ASN A 39 9.28 -21.10 -7.75
C ASN A 39 8.60 -22.39 -8.27
N LEU A 40 7.70 -22.98 -7.50
CA LEU A 40 6.76 -23.99 -8.00
C LEU A 40 5.54 -23.35 -8.65
N PRO A 41 4.85 -24.01 -9.61
CA PRO A 41 3.58 -23.55 -10.16
C PRO A 41 2.63 -23.08 -9.06
N THR A 42 2.21 -21.82 -9.14
CA THR A 42 1.46 -21.16 -8.05
C THR A 42 0.34 -20.29 -8.61
N ILE A 43 -0.86 -20.40 -8.03
CA ILE A 43 -2.00 -19.54 -8.33
C ILE A 43 -2.55 -18.90 -7.06
N VAL A 44 -2.98 -17.64 -7.14
CA VAL A 44 -3.56 -16.89 -6.02
C VAL A 44 -5.09 -16.88 -6.13
N VAL A 45 -5.76 -17.09 -5.00
CA VAL A 45 -7.21 -16.95 -4.85
C VAL A 45 -7.49 -15.91 -3.76
N PRO A 46 -7.77 -14.65 -4.13
CA PRO A 46 -8.10 -13.62 -3.16
C PRO A 46 -9.49 -13.87 -2.57
N GLY A 47 -9.62 -13.77 -1.25
CA GLY A 47 -10.87 -14.03 -0.51
C GLY A 47 -12.00 -13.10 -0.91
N GLY A 48 -11.70 -11.82 -1.21
CA GLY A 48 -12.65 -10.82 -1.66
C GLY A 48 -13.08 -9.83 -0.57
N PRO A 49 -13.61 -8.67 -0.99
CA PRO A 49 -14.04 -7.61 -0.07
C PRO A 49 -15.32 -8.00 0.67
N MET A 50 -15.52 -7.37 1.82
CA MET A 50 -16.82 -7.30 2.47
C MET A 50 -17.84 -6.62 1.55
N LEU A 51 -19.11 -6.83 1.86
CA LEU A 51 -20.20 -6.05 1.29
C LEU A 51 -20.20 -4.61 1.86
N ASN A 52 -20.85 -3.70 1.16
CA ASN A 52 -20.98 -2.29 1.50
C ASN A 52 -21.63 -2.13 2.88
N GLY A 53 -21.01 -1.33 3.74
CA GLY A 53 -21.59 -0.93 5.01
C GLY A 53 -22.69 0.10 4.82
N ARG A 54 -23.74 0.03 5.63
CA ARG A 54 -24.90 0.94 5.56
C ARG A 54 -25.30 1.37 6.94
N PHE A 55 -25.17 2.66 7.22
CA PHE A 55 -25.62 3.26 8.48
C PHE A 55 -26.59 4.38 8.14
N ARG A 56 -27.86 4.22 8.54
CA ARG A 56 -28.97 5.09 8.15
C ARG A 56 -29.07 5.22 6.61
N ASP A 57 -29.07 6.43 6.08
CA ASP A 57 -29.14 6.75 4.65
C ASP A 57 -27.76 6.80 3.97
N GLU A 58 -26.69 6.50 4.68
CA GLU A 58 -25.32 6.63 4.18
C GLU A 58 -24.64 5.29 3.89
N THR A 59 -23.82 5.28 2.83
CA THR A 59 -22.83 4.23 2.58
C THR A 59 -21.59 4.50 3.42
N ILE A 60 -21.12 3.49 4.16
CA ILE A 60 -19.92 3.60 4.99
C ILE A 60 -18.87 2.57 4.57
N GLY A 61 -17.64 3.04 4.40
CA GLY A 61 -16.50 2.23 3.98
C GLY A 61 -15.58 1.88 5.15
N SER A 62 -15.07 0.64 5.17
CA SER A 62 -14.07 0.19 6.14
C SER A 62 -12.83 1.10 6.14
N GLY A 63 -12.34 1.46 7.33
CA GLY A 63 -11.20 2.36 7.50
C GLY A 63 -11.60 3.84 7.35
N THR A 64 -12.13 4.23 6.19
CA THR A 64 -12.54 5.63 5.93
C THR A 64 -13.61 6.13 6.90
N PHE A 65 -14.56 5.25 7.29
CA PHE A 65 -15.60 5.60 8.24
C PHE A 65 -15.11 5.75 9.69
N VAL A 66 -14.01 5.10 10.08
CA VAL A 66 -13.44 5.25 11.44
C VAL A 66 -13.03 6.71 11.67
N TRP A 67 -12.45 7.35 10.65
CA TRP A 67 -12.07 8.77 10.71
C TRP A 67 -13.28 9.68 10.84
N ARG A 68 -14.33 9.41 10.05
CA ARG A 68 -15.58 10.18 10.11
C ARG A 68 -16.33 9.99 11.44
N ILE A 69 -16.32 8.78 12.00
CA ILE A 69 -16.88 8.50 13.33
C ILE A 69 -16.15 9.33 14.39
N LYS A 70 -14.80 9.35 14.38
CA LYS A 70 -14.03 10.13 15.34
C LYS A 70 -14.41 11.61 15.27
N GLU A 71 -14.40 12.20 14.08
CA GLU A 71 -14.81 13.59 13.84
C GLU A 71 -16.23 13.86 14.38
N ASN A 72 -17.21 13.01 14.06
CA ASN A 72 -18.59 13.18 14.51
C ASN A 72 -18.78 12.96 16.02
N LYS A 73 -17.96 12.10 16.66
CA LYS A 73 -17.92 11.96 18.11
C LYS A 73 -17.44 13.26 18.76
N HIS A 74 -16.43 13.91 18.18
CA HIS A 74 -15.89 15.17 18.69
C HIS A 74 -16.90 16.32 18.61
N HIS A 75 -17.68 16.39 17.52
CA HIS A 75 -18.74 17.37 17.36
C HIS A 75 -20.06 17.02 18.09
N LYS A 76 -20.10 15.92 18.86
CA LYS A 76 -21.29 15.39 19.55
C LYS A 76 -22.49 15.19 18.63
N VAL A 77 -22.23 14.86 17.36
CA VAL A 77 -23.28 14.59 16.35
C VAL A 77 -23.88 13.20 16.57
N TYR A 78 -23.07 12.24 17.04
CA TYR A 78 -23.46 10.87 17.32
C TYR A 78 -23.46 10.58 18.83
N SER A 79 -24.52 9.92 19.32
CA SER A 79 -24.54 9.34 20.67
C SER A 79 -23.68 8.08 20.75
N ASP A 80 -23.43 7.55 21.95
CA ASP A 80 -22.72 6.28 22.10
C ASP A 80 -23.48 5.10 21.46
N GLU A 81 -24.82 5.15 21.45
CA GLU A 81 -25.64 4.19 20.71
C GLU A 81 -25.44 4.30 19.20
N ASP A 82 -25.40 5.52 18.66
CA ASP A 82 -25.15 5.76 17.24
C ASP A 82 -23.77 5.23 16.83
N LEU A 83 -22.74 5.42 17.66
CA LEU A 83 -21.40 4.89 17.45
C LEU A 83 -21.40 3.35 17.42
N THR A 84 -22.15 2.73 18.33
CA THR A 84 -22.28 1.27 18.42
C THR A 84 -23.01 0.70 17.19
N GLU A 85 -24.12 1.32 16.77
CA GLU A 85 -24.85 0.89 15.57
C GLU A 85 -23.99 1.05 14.31
N ALA A 86 -23.32 2.19 14.19
CA ALA A 86 -22.37 2.48 13.12
C ALA A 86 -21.26 1.40 13.01
N GLU A 87 -20.70 0.96 14.13
CA GLU A 87 -19.70 -0.12 14.17
C GLU A 87 -20.25 -1.43 13.60
N ILE A 88 -21.43 -1.87 14.07
CA ILE A 88 -22.10 -3.09 13.62
C ILE A 88 -22.42 -3.03 12.12
N CYS A 89 -22.86 -1.88 11.64
CA CYS A 89 -23.22 -1.62 10.25
C CYS A 89 -22.02 -1.58 9.29
N SER A 90 -20.81 -1.30 9.80
CA SER A 90 -19.62 -1.14 8.97
C SER A 90 -19.08 -2.48 8.46
N ALA A 91 -18.92 -3.48 9.32
CA ALA A 91 -18.32 -4.78 9.00
C ALA A 91 -19.35 -5.91 9.01
N ARG A 92 -20.26 -5.88 8.04
CA ARG A 92 -21.52 -6.66 8.02
C ARG A 92 -21.51 -7.93 7.18
N SER A 93 -20.34 -8.41 6.75
CA SER A 93 -20.18 -9.70 6.07
C SER A 93 -18.76 -10.24 6.24
N ALA A 94 -18.53 -11.51 5.90
CA ALA A 94 -17.17 -12.00 5.69
C ALA A 94 -16.50 -11.23 4.53
N GLY A 95 -15.17 -11.07 4.60
CA GLY A 95 -14.34 -10.42 3.59
C GLY A 95 -13.30 -9.47 4.19
N HIS A 96 -12.43 -8.91 3.35
CA HIS A 96 -11.51 -7.84 3.74
C HIS A 96 -12.13 -6.44 3.58
N CYS A 97 -11.39 -5.38 3.90
CA CYS A 97 -11.82 -3.99 3.71
C CYS A 97 -12.43 -3.75 2.31
N MET A 98 -13.59 -3.08 2.24
CA MET A 98 -14.36 -2.86 1.00
C MET A 98 -14.13 -1.47 0.36
N THR A 99 -13.08 -0.77 0.79
CA THR A 99 -12.51 0.41 0.13
C THR A 99 -11.33 -0.01 -0.75
N MET A 100 -10.71 0.92 -1.49
CA MET A 100 -9.42 0.71 -2.16
C MET A 100 -8.25 0.77 -1.16
N GLY A 101 -8.38 0.04 -0.05
CA GLY A 101 -7.33 -0.15 0.94
C GLY A 101 -6.27 -1.15 0.48
N THR A 102 -5.34 -1.50 1.37
CA THR A 102 -4.22 -2.39 1.03
C THR A 102 -4.71 -3.78 0.58
N ALA A 103 -5.66 -4.42 1.27
CA ALA A 103 -6.20 -5.72 0.84
C ALA A 103 -6.73 -5.71 -0.61
N SER A 104 -7.61 -4.77 -0.97
CA SER A 104 -8.16 -4.63 -2.33
C SER A 104 -7.06 -4.28 -3.34
N THR A 105 -6.12 -3.42 -2.96
CA THR A 105 -4.96 -3.08 -3.80
C THR A 105 -4.10 -4.32 -4.07
N MET A 106 -3.83 -5.13 -3.05
CA MET A 106 -3.02 -6.36 -3.19
C MET A 106 -3.75 -7.43 -4.01
N ALA A 107 -5.08 -7.52 -3.89
CA ALA A 107 -5.89 -8.39 -4.75
C ALA A 107 -5.80 -7.94 -6.23
N CYS A 108 -5.87 -6.63 -6.50
CA CYS A 108 -5.69 -6.10 -7.84
C CYS A 108 -4.25 -6.26 -8.34
N MET A 109 -3.25 -6.12 -7.47
CA MET A 109 -1.84 -6.33 -7.79
C MET A 109 -1.60 -7.75 -8.32
N VAL A 110 -2.04 -8.78 -7.59
CA VAL A 110 -1.83 -10.16 -8.05
C VAL A 110 -2.59 -10.51 -9.32
N GLU A 111 -3.75 -9.89 -9.57
CA GLU A 111 -4.45 -10.05 -10.86
C GLU A 111 -3.71 -9.33 -12.00
N SER A 112 -3.18 -8.13 -11.75
CA SER A 112 -2.41 -7.35 -12.73
C SER A 112 -1.06 -7.98 -13.05
N LEU A 113 -0.45 -8.65 -12.07
CA LEU A 113 0.74 -9.49 -12.25
C LEU A 113 0.42 -10.79 -13.00
N GLY A 114 -0.86 -11.13 -13.19
CA GLY A 114 -1.28 -12.36 -13.86
C GLY A 114 -1.28 -13.60 -12.98
N LEU A 115 -1.23 -13.49 -11.65
CA LEU A 115 -1.21 -14.61 -10.70
C LEU A 115 -2.60 -15.14 -10.30
N THR A 116 -3.68 -14.53 -10.78
CA THR A 116 -5.06 -14.97 -10.54
C THR A 116 -5.78 -15.26 -11.86
N LEU A 117 -6.91 -15.97 -11.80
CA LEU A 117 -7.82 -15.99 -12.95
C LEU A 117 -8.43 -14.58 -13.15
N PRO A 118 -8.69 -14.15 -14.40
CA PRO A 118 -9.21 -12.81 -14.68
C PRO A 118 -10.53 -12.51 -13.94
N GLY A 119 -10.66 -11.28 -13.42
CA GLY A 119 -11.82 -10.80 -12.67
C GLY A 119 -11.86 -11.23 -11.20
N ALA A 120 -10.80 -11.86 -10.66
CA ALA A 120 -10.77 -12.40 -9.31
C ALA A 120 -10.85 -11.34 -8.19
N ALA A 121 -10.19 -10.20 -8.37
CA ALA A 121 -9.89 -9.23 -7.32
C ALA A 121 -11.14 -8.56 -6.76
N ALA A 122 -12.09 -8.22 -7.62
CA ALA A 122 -13.26 -7.43 -7.23
C ALA A 122 -14.41 -8.26 -6.66
N ILE A 123 -14.49 -9.57 -6.93
CA ILE A 123 -15.61 -10.43 -6.51
C ILE A 123 -15.75 -10.40 -4.97
N PRO A 124 -16.88 -9.93 -4.41
CA PRO A 124 -17.13 -9.93 -2.97
C PRO A 124 -17.01 -11.34 -2.37
N ALA A 125 -16.53 -11.42 -1.12
CA ALA A 125 -16.24 -12.71 -0.49
C ALA A 125 -17.47 -13.63 -0.36
N VAL A 126 -18.65 -13.05 -0.21
CA VAL A 126 -19.91 -13.77 -0.06
C VAL A 126 -20.67 -13.98 -1.37
N ASP A 127 -20.14 -13.52 -2.50
CA ASP A 127 -20.72 -13.78 -3.81
C ASP A 127 -20.52 -15.25 -4.23
N SER A 128 -21.54 -15.85 -4.85
CA SER A 128 -21.46 -17.25 -5.32
C SER A 128 -20.32 -17.49 -6.31
N ARG A 129 -19.98 -16.47 -7.11
CA ARG A 129 -18.87 -16.50 -8.07
C ARG A 129 -17.51 -16.64 -7.40
N LYS A 130 -17.36 -16.25 -6.12
CA LYS A 130 -16.10 -16.46 -5.39
C LYS A 130 -15.79 -17.95 -5.19
N ARG A 131 -16.81 -18.75 -4.89
CA ARG A 131 -16.67 -20.22 -4.77
C ARG A 131 -16.41 -20.86 -6.14
N THR A 132 -17.04 -20.35 -7.19
CA THR A 132 -16.77 -20.79 -8.57
C THR A 132 -15.32 -20.50 -8.97
N LEU A 133 -14.82 -19.29 -8.70
CA LEU A 133 -13.43 -18.90 -8.91
C LEU A 133 -12.48 -19.87 -8.21
N ALA A 134 -12.68 -20.12 -6.90
CA ALA A 134 -11.83 -21.04 -6.15
C ALA A 134 -11.80 -22.45 -6.76
N ARG A 135 -12.95 -22.96 -7.21
CA ARG A 135 -13.03 -24.27 -7.88
C ARG A 135 -12.29 -24.28 -9.22
N LEU A 136 -12.40 -23.21 -10.01
CA LEU A 136 -11.69 -23.07 -11.28
C LEU A 136 -10.18 -22.96 -11.07
N SER A 137 -9.73 -22.21 -10.07
CA SER A 137 -8.31 -22.13 -9.69
C SER A 137 -7.76 -23.49 -9.28
N GLY A 138 -8.53 -24.29 -8.54
CA GLY A 138 -8.15 -25.66 -8.18
C GLY A 138 -8.03 -26.61 -9.39
N ARG A 139 -8.80 -26.38 -10.45
CA ARG A 139 -8.59 -27.10 -11.73
C ARG A 139 -7.34 -26.59 -12.43
N ARG A 140 -7.19 -25.27 -12.50
CA ARG A 140 -6.13 -24.63 -13.25
C ARG A 140 -4.74 -24.93 -12.69
N ILE A 141 -4.58 -24.96 -11.37
CA ILE A 141 -3.27 -25.27 -10.77
C ILE A 141 -2.76 -26.66 -11.17
N VAL A 142 -3.64 -27.66 -11.33
CA VAL A 142 -3.26 -29.00 -11.79
C VAL A 142 -2.76 -28.99 -13.23
N GLU A 143 -3.32 -28.12 -14.07
CA GLU A 143 -2.84 -27.92 -15.44
C GLU A 143 -1.50 -27.19 -15.46
N MET A 144 -1.34 -26.14 -14.66
CA MET A 144 -0.08 -25.40 -14.52
C MET A 144 1.08 -26.31 -14.09
N VAL A 145 0.83 -27.27 -13.18
CA VAL A 145 1.82 -28.27 -12.78
C VAL A 145 2.26 -29.14 -13.96
N LYS A 146 1.33 -29.55 -14.83
CA LYS A 146 1.66 -30.35 -16.03
C LYS A 146 2.39 -29.54 -17.09
N GLU A 147 2.11 -28.24 -17.17
CA GLU A 147 2.74 -27.28 -18.07
C GLU A 147 4.09 -26.77 -17.54
N ASP A 148 4.40 -27.03 -16.26
CA ASP A 148 5.49 -26.41 -15.51
C ASP A 148 5.46 -24.86 -15.58
N LEU A 149 4.25 -24.28 -15.54
CA LEU A 149 4.04 -22.82 -15.57
C LEU A 149 4.29 -22.23 -14.18
N LYS A 150 5.48 -21.63 -14.00
CA LYS A 150 5.99 -21.15 -12.70
C LYS A 150 5.78 -19.64 -12.52
N PRO A 151 5.83 -19.13 -11.28
CA PRO A 151 5.85 -17.69 -11.01
C PRO A 151 6.92 -16.94 -11.82
N SER A 152 8.13 -17.49 -11.98
CA SER A 152 9.19 -16.86 -12.79
C SER A 152 8.83 -16.67 -14.26
N ASP A 153 7.90 -17.47 -14.79
CA ASP A 153 7.47 -17.40 -16.19
C ASP A 153 6.39 -16.32 -16.40
N ILE A 154 5.71 -15.91 -15.31
CA ILE A 154 4.61 -14.94 -15.29
C ILE A 154 5.09 -13.58 -14.79
N LEU A 155 5.89 -13.57 -13.72
CA LEU A 155 6.38 -12.40 -13.01
C LEU A 155 7.63 -11.82 -13.70
N THR A 156 7.48 -11.42 -14.96
CA THR A 156 8.52 -10.73 -15.72
C THR A 156 8.57 -9.25 -15.36
N ARG A 157 9.63 -8.56 -15.77
CA ARG A 157 9.76 -7.11 -15.61
C ARG A 157 8.51 -6.37 -16.10
N GLU A 158 8.02 -6.73 -17.27
CA GLU A 158 6.83 -6.17 -17.92
C GLU A 158 5.56 -6.39 -17.09
N ALA A 159 5.40 -7.54 -16.43
CA ALA A 159 4.27 -7.80 -15.54
C ALA A 159 4.29 -6.85 -14.32
N PHE A 160 5.47 -6.58 -13.74
CA PHE A 160 5.63 -5.59 -12.68
C PHE A 160 5.31 -4.17 -13.16
N GLU A 161 5.74 -3.80 -14.36
CA GLU A 161 5.41 -2.49 -14.96
C GLU A 161 3.90 -2.34 -15.18
N ASN A 162 3.23 -3.39 -15.68
CA ASN A 162 1.77 -3.44 -15.80
C ASN A 162 1.09 -3.21 -14.45
N ALA A 163 1.54 -3.90 -13.39
CA ALA A 163 0.98 -3.75 -12.07
C ALA A 163 1.09 -2.30 -11.55
N ILE A 164 2.20 -1.60 -11.82
CA ILE A 164 2.39 -0.19 -11.45
C ILE A 164 1.38 0.71 -12.17
N VAL A 165 1.22 0.54 -13.48
CA VAL A 165 0.26 1.30 -14.30
C VAL A 165 -1.18 1.06 -13.83
N VAL A 166 -1.55 -0.20 -13.61
CA VAL A 166 -2.89 -0.55 -13.10
C VAL A 166 -3.13 0.02 -11.71
N ASN A 167 -2.14 -0.02 -10.81
CA ASN A 167 -2.25 0.54 -9.47
C ASN A 167 -2.55 2.04 -9.49
N ALA A 168 -1.95 2.79 -10.41
CA ALA A 168 -2.27 4.20 -10.60
C ALA A 168 -3.70 4.41 -11.12
N GLY A 169 -4.14 3.60 -12.09
CA GLY A 169 -5.52 3.60 -12.61
C GLY A 169 -6.60 3.36 -11.56
N ILE A 170 -6.30 2.58 -10.52
CA ILE A 170 -7.24 2.29 -9.43
C ILE A 170 -7.06 3.18 -8.19
N GLY A 171 -6.00 4.01 -8.13
CA GLY A 171 -5.70 4.84 -6.96
C GLY A 171 -5.34 4.02 -5.72
N GLY A 172 -4.53 2.97 -5.90
CA GLY A 172 -4.20 2.00 -4.87
C GLY A 172 -3.42 2.52 -3.68
N SER A 173 -3.31 1.67 -2.65
CA SER A 173 -2.57 1.92 -1.40
C SER A 173 -1.08 2.20 -1.64
N THR A 174 -0.46 3.09 -0.85
CA THR A 174 0.99 3.33 -0.90
C THR A 174 1.80 2.11 -0.47
N ASN A 175 1.22 1.23 0.36
CA ASN A 175 1.83 -0.06 0.74
C ASN A 175 2.10 -0.97 -0.48
N PHE A 176 1.45 -0.72 -1.62
CA PHE A 176 1.74 -1.38 -2.89
C PHE A 176 3.21 -1.29 -3.28
N VAL A 177 3.83 -0.12 -3.08
CA VAL A 177 5.23 0.12 -3.43
C VAL A 177 6.14 -0.87 -2.68
N LEU A 178 5.96 -0.97 -1.37
CA LEU A 178 6.76 -1.85 -0.53
C LEU A 178 6.60 -3.33 -0.93
N HIS A 179 5.35 -3.74 -1.12
CA HIS A 179 5.01 -5.12 -1.41
C HIS A 179 5.47 -5.56 -2.80
N LEU A 180 5.35 -4.69 -3.80
CA LEU A 180 5.77 -4.98 -5.16
C LEU A 180 7.31 -5.08 -5.26
N LEU A 181 8.04 -4.15 -4.60
CA LEU A 181 9.50 -4.22 -4.50
C LEU A 181 9.98 -5.51 -3.82
N ALA A 182 9.35 -5.90 -2.71
CA ALA A 182 9.71 -7.12 -1.99
C ALA A 182 9.48 -8.38 -2.84
N ILE A 183 8.35 -8.47 -3.56
CA ILE A 183 8.07 -9.60 -4.46
C ILE A 183 9.07 -9.64 -5.62
N ALA A 184 9.38 -8.49 -6.24
CA ALA A 184 10.38 -8.39 -7.29
C ALA A 184 11.75 -8.91 -6.81
N GLY A 185 12.15 -8.55 -5.59
CA GLY A 185 13.37 -9.03 -4.94
C GLY A 185 13.41 -10.54 -4.72
N ARG A 186 12.28 -11.21 -4.48
CA ARG A 186 12.21 -12.69 -4.37
C ARG A 186 12.37 -13.39 -5.70
N VAL A 187 11.74 -12.85 -6.74
CA VAL A 187 11.82 -13.42 -8.10
C VAL A 187 13.17 -13.11 -8.75
N GLY A 188 13.86 -12.06 -8.30
CA GLY A 188 15.11 -11.57 -8.91
C GLY A 188 14.88 -10.64 -10.09
N VAL A 189 13.69 -10.01 -10.17
CA VAL A 189 13.40 -8.98 -11.17
C VAL A 189 13.94 -7.64 -10.69
N PRO A 190 14.78 -6.93 -11.48
CA PRO A 190 15.19 -5.59 -11.12
C PRO A 190 13.96 -4.69 -11.13
N LEU A 191 13.66 -4.05 -10.00
CA LEU A 191 12.59 -3.07 -9.85
C LEU A 191 13.07 -2.01 -8.86
N GLU A 192 13.07 -0.75 -9.27
CA GLU A 192 13.57 0.37 -8.49
C GLU A 192 12.41 1.27 -8.06
N LEU A 193 12.61 2.06 -7.01
CA LEU A 193 11.59 2.98 -6.52
C LEU A 193 11.19 3.99 -7.62
N GLU A 194 12.15 4.43 -8.44
CA GLU A 194 11.97 5.33 -9.58
C GLU A 194 10.99 4.78 -10.64
N ASP A 195 10.84 3.46 -10.75
CA ASP A 195 9.93 2.86 -11.72
C ASP A 195 8.47 3.23 -11.45
N PHE A 196 8.10 3.39 -10.17
CA PHE A 196 6.74 3.79 -9.78
C PHE A 196 6.43 5.22 -10.26
N ASP A 197 7.40 6.12 -10.20
CA ASP A 197 7.21 7.48 -10.69
C ASP A 197 7.20 7.53 -12.22
N ARG A 198 8.18 6.89 -12.85
CA ARG A 198 8.36 6.88 -14.32
C ARG A 198 7.17 6.28 -15.04
N LEU A 199 6.59 5.21 -14.51
CA LEU A 199 5.51 4.45 -15.15
C LEU A 199 4.12 4.87 -14.65
N GLY A 200 3.98 5.14 -13.35
CA GLY A 200 2.68 5.27 -12.70
C GLY A 200 2.23 6.70 -12.45
N SER A 201 3.13 7.64 -12.15
CA SER A 201 2.75 8.95 -11.59
C SER A 201 1.83 9.79 -12.50
N ARG A 202 1.95 9.61 -13.82
CA ARG A 202 1.16 10.33 -14.83
C ARG A 202 -0.03 9.55 -15.37
N ILE A 203 -0.28 8.35 -14.85
CA ILE A 203 -1.47 7.59 -15.19
C ILE A 203 -2.66 8.18 -14.41
N PRO A 204 -3.80 8.45 -15.08
CA PRO A 204 -4.96 9.01 -14.41
C PRO A 204 -5.65 8.01 -13.50
N LEU A 205 -6.38 8.55 -12.52
CA LEU A 205 -7.32 7.77 -11.73
C LEU A 205 -8.58 7.53 -12.54
N LEU A 206 -8.89 6.26 -12.80
CA LEU A 206 -10.10 5.86 -13.49
C LEU A 206 -11.19 5.41 -12.51
N LEU A 207 -10.78 4.84 -11.38
CA LEU A 207 -11.68 4.20 -10.42
C LEU A 207 -12.17 5.17 -9.33
N ASN A 208 -13.50 5.29 -9.21
CA ASN A 208 -14.16 6.17 -8.24
C ASN A 208 -14.49 5.45 -6.92
N LEU A 209 -13.46 4.94 -6.22
CA LEU A 209 -13.63 4.31 -4.91
C LEU A 209 -13.01 5.12 -3.77
N MET A 210 -13.62 5.03 -2.59
CA MET A 210 -12.99 5.52 -1.36
C MET A 210 -11.60 4.88 -1.17
N PRO A 211 -10.57 5.63 -0.70
CA PRO A 211 -10.67 7.01 -0.18
C PRO A 211 -10.52 8.12 -1.23
N SER A 212 -10.14 7.79 -2.48
CA SER A 212 -9.90 8.80 -3.52
C SER A 212 -11.19 9.30 -4.20
N GLY A 213 -12.28 8.54 -4.04
CA GLY A 213 -13.58 8.76 -4.65
C GLY A 213 -14.75 8.39 -3.73
N LYS A 214 -15.88 8.00 -4.31
CA LYS A 214 -17.18 7.92 -3.61
C LYS A 214 -17.66 6.51 -3.30
N TYR A 215 -17.43 5.54 -4.19
CA TYR A 215 -18.07 4.23 -4.13
C TYR A 215 -17.23 3.21 -3.35
N LEU A 216 -17.70 1.97 -3.25
CA LEU A 216 -17.02 0.84 -2.60
C LEU A 216 -16.84 -0.36 -3.54
N MET A 217 -16.15 -1.40 -3.07
CA MET A 217 -15.75 -2.54 -3.89
C MET A 217 -16.91 -3.34 -4.49
N GLU A 218 -18.10 -3.38 -3.88
CA GLU A 218 -19.28 -3.99 -4.52
C GLU A 218 -19.62 -3.26 -5.82
N ASP A 219 -19.63 -1.94 -5.78
CA ASP A 219 -19.94 -1.11 -6.95
C ASP A 219 -18.88 -1.33 -8.04
N PHE A 220 -17.60 -1.42 -7.68
CA PHE A 220 -16.52 -1.72 -8.63
C PHE A 220 -16.71 -3.07 -9.30
N PHE A 221 -17.07 -4.10 -8.54
CA PHE A 221 -17.36 -5.40 -9.10
C PHE A 221 -18.54 -5.38 -10.07
N TYR A 222 -19.65 -4.76 -9.68
CA TYR A 222 -20.84 -4.69 -10.55
C TYR A 222 -20.60 -3.82 -11.79
N ALA A 223 -19.72 -2.82 -11.72
CA ALA A 223 -19.31 -2.00 -12.86
C ALA A 223 -18.44 -2.77 -13.88
N GLY A 224 -17.94 -3.96 -13.53
CA GLY A 224 -17.13 -4.82 -14.40
C GLY A 224 -15.75 -5.18 -13.83
N GLY A 225 -15.36 -4.57 -12.70
CA GLY A 225 -14.13 -4.88 -11.97
C GLY A 225 -12.84 -4.47 -12.69
N LEU A 226 -11.74 -5.06 -12.23
CA LEU A 226 -10.40 -4.78 -12.74
C LEU A 226 -10.21 -5.03 -14.26
N PRO A 227 -10.88 -6.03 -14.88
CA PRO A 227 -10.80 -6.22 -16.32
C PRO A 227 -11.12 -4.98 -17.15
N VAL A 228 -12.07 -4.15 -16.70
CA VAL A 228 -12.43 -2.90 -17.38
C VAL A 228 -11.28 -1.90 -17.31
N ILE A 229 -10.68 -1.73 -16.12
CA ILE A 229 -9.54 -0.83 -15.91
C ILE A 229 -8.34 -1.27 -16.78
N ILE A 230 -8.03 -2.56 -16.82
CA ILE A 230 -6.94 -3.10 -17.64
C ILE A 230 -7.19 -2.80 -19.13
N ASN A 231 -8.42 -2.98 -19.61
CA ASN A 231 -8.76 -2.71 -21.00
C ASN A 231 -8.70 -1.22 -21.36
N GLU A 232 -9.13 -0.32 -20.47
CA GLU A 232 -8.99 1.13 -20.64
C GLU A 232 -7.50 1.55 -20.70
N LEU A 233 -6.65 0.88 -19.92
CA LEU A 233 -5.21 1.17 -19.85
C LEU A 233 -4.37 0.44 -20.90
N LYS A 234 -4.95 -0.39 -21.79
CA LYS A 234 -4.21 -1.27 -22.71
C LYS A 234 -3.11 -0.60 -23.53
N ALA A 235 -3.24 0.69 -23.85
CA ALA A 235 -2.23 1.43 -24.60
C ALA A 235 -0.93 1.68 -23.80
N TYR A 236 -1.00 1.55 -22.47
CA TYR A 236 0.09 1.72 -21.52
C TYR A 236 0.60 0.39 -20.95
N LEU A 237 0.02 -0.73 -21.38
CA LEU A 237 0.32 -2.06 -20.85
C LEU A 237 1.07 -2.91 -21.87
N HIS A 238 1.94 -3.76 -21.35
CA HIS A 238 2.53 -4.90 -22.03
C HIS A 238 1.45 -6.00 -22.16
N ASN A 239 0.64 -5.91 -23.21
CA ASN A 239 -0.56 -6.75 -23.37
C ASN A 239 -0.26 -8.24 -23.54
N ASP A 240 0.94 -8.59 -24.03
CA ASP A 240 1.35 -9.97 -24.32
C ASP A 240 1.82 -10.75 -23.07
N CYS A 241 1.91 -10.10 -21.90
CA CYS A 241 2.29 -10.78 -20.65
C CYS A 241 1.33 -11.94 -20.34
N ILE A 242 1.88 -13.14 -20.19
CA ILE A 242 1.13 -14.36 -19.91
C ILE A 242 0.66 -14.36 -18.45
N THR A 243 -0.55 -14.86 -18.23
CA THR A 243 -1.13 -15.04 -16.88
C THR A 243 -1.27 -16.53 -16.54
N VAL A 244 -1.66 -16.85 -15.30
CA VAL A 244 -1.83 -18.23 -14.82
C VAL A 244 -2.76 -19.09 -15.67
N ASN A 245 -3.67 -18.51 -16.45
CA ASN A 245 -4.55 -19.26 -17.35
C ASN A 245 -3.92 -19.60 -18.72
N GLY A 246 -2.66 -19.22 -18.94
CA GLY A 246 -1.93 -19.44 -20.20
C GLY A 246 -2.25 -18.44 -21.31
N GLN A 247 -3.15 -17.46 -21.06
CA GLN A 247 -3.49 -16.40 -22.00
C GLN A 247 -2.83 -15.08 -21.58
N SER A 248 -2.65 -14.19 -22.56
CA SER A 248 -2.12 -12.85 -22.35
C SER A 248 -3.08 -11.99 -21.52
N ILE A 249 -2.54 -11.03 -20.76
CA ILE A 249 -3.36 -10.08 -20.00
C ILE A 249 -4.25 -9.23 -20.91
N GLY A 250 -3.79 -8.91 -22.12
CA GLY A 250 -4.58 -8.21 -23.13
C GLY A 250 -5.78 -9.02 -23.60
N ASP A 251 -5.58 -10.28 -23.99
CA ASP A 251 -6.65 -11.14 -24.50
C ASP A 251 -7.72 -11.43 -23.44
N ASN A 252 -7.28 -11.64 -22.20
CA ASN A 252 -8.16 -11.86 -21.06
C ASN A 252 -9.15 -10.71 -20.82
N ASN A 253 -8.77 -9.48 -21.18
CA ASN A 253 -9.51 -8.26 -20.84
C ASN A 253 -10.08 -7.53 -22.06
N ALA A 254 -9.77 -7.96 -23.29
CA ALA A 254 -10.16 -7.29 -24.54
C ALA A 254 -11.69 -7.12 -24.72
N LYS A 255 -12.49 -7.96 -24.05
CA LYS A 255 -13.97 -7.93 -24.10
C LYS A 255 -14.61 -7.41 -22.83
N ALA A 256 -13.85 -6.81 -21.92
CA ALA A 256 -14.39 -6.24 -20.70
C ALA A 256 -15.37 -5.10 -21.03
N VAL A 257 -16.53 -5.11 -20.38
CA VAL A 257 -17.59 -4.12 -20.56
C VAL A 257 -17.74 -3.33 -19.26
N CYS A 258 -17.70 -2.01 -19.35
CA CYS A 258 -18.09 -1.15 -18.23
C CYS A 258 -19.62 -1.06 -18.14
N TYR A 259 -20.18 -1.43 -17.00
CA TYR A 259 -21.63 -1.36 -16.76
C TYR A 259 -22.06 -0.10 -16.00
N ASP A 260 -21.12 0.62 -15.36
CA ASP A 260 -21.40 1.88 -14.67
C ASP A 260 -20.20 2.85 -14.75
N ASN A 261 -20.31 3.82 -15.67
CA ASN A 261 -19.28 4.84 -15.88
C ASN A 261 -19.14 5.83 -14.72
N LYS A 262 -20.05 5.81 -13.73
CA LYS A 262 -19.90 6.62 -12.50
C LYS A 262 -18.88 6.01 -11.54
N VAL A 263 -18.69 4.69 -11.63
CA VAL A 263 -17.76 3.92 -10.80
C VAL A 263 -16.42 3.75 -11.49
N ILE A 264 -16.42 3.41 -12.78
CA ILE A 264 -15.21 3.30 -13.59
C ILE A 264 -15.29 4.32 -14.72
N THR A 265 -14.47 5.35 -14.65
CA THR A 265 -14.41 6.38 -15.70
C THR A 265 -13.57 5.92 -16.89
N ALA A 266 -13.83 6.48 -18.06
CA ALA A 266 -13.08 6.20 -19.27
C ALA A 266 -11.75 6.97 -19.28
N MET A 267 -10.77 6.47 -20.03
CA MET A 267 -9.44 7.07 -20.12
C MET A 267 -9.43 8.51 -20.69
N ASP A 268 -10.42 8.87 -21.51
CA ASP A 268 -10.58 10.21 -22.09
C ASP A 268 -11.30 11.21 -21.17
N GLN A 269 -11.98 10.71 -20.13
CA GLN A 269 -12.69 11.48 -19.12
C GLN A 269 -12.39 10.93 -17.71
N PRO A 270 -11.11 10.92 -17.30
CA PRO A 270 -10.71 10.30 -16.05
C PRO A 270 -11.22 11.10 -14.84
N LEU A 271 -11.31 10.42 -13.69
CA LEU A 271 -11.66 11.06 -12.42
C LEU A 271 -10.62 12.11 -11.99
N LYS A 272 -9.33 11.81 -12.18
CA LYS A 272 -8.20 12.75 -11.97
C LYS A 272 -7.09 12.45 -12.98
N ALA A 273 -6.53 13.49 -13.61
CA ALA A 273 -5.57 13.35 -14.70
C ALA A 273 -4.20 12.79 -14.27
N GLU A 274 -3.67 13.22 -13.13
CA GLU A 274 -2.39 12.77 -12.59
C GLU A 274 -2.59 12.34 -11.13
N ALA A 275 -2.70 11.02 -10.92
CA ALA A 275 -3.12 10.50 -9.63
C ALA A 275 -2.27 9.34 -9.10
N GLY A 276 -1.34 8.83 -9.92
CA GLY A 276 -0.41 7.80 -9.51
C GLY A 276 0.49 8.27 -8.37
N ILE A 277 1.03 7.31 -7.62
CA ILE A 277 1.98 7.57 -6.54
C ILE A 277 3.20 8.32 -7.11
N ALA A 278 3.60 9.39 -6.44
CA ALA A 278 4.80 10.15 -6.79
C ALA A 278 5.94 9.81 -5.83
N ILE A 279 7.15 9.73 -6.37
CA ILE A 279 8.37 9.46 -5.61
C ILE A 279 9.14 10.76 -5.41
N LEU A 280 9.39 11.11 -4.15
CA LEU A 280 10.11 12.32 -3.78
C LEU A 280 11.59 11.99 -3.52
N ARG A 281 12.46 12.96 -3.84
CA ARG A 281 13.90 12.97 -3.58
C ARG A 281 14.30 14.29 -2.93
N GLY A 282 15.41 14.30 -2.24
CA GLY A 282 15.99 15.50 -1.64
C GLY A 282 16.73 15.16 -0.35
N ASN A 283 17.30 16.18 0.30
CA ASN A 283 18.13 15.96 1.49
C ASN A 283 17.34 15.30 2.64
N LEU A 284 16.01 15.50 2.72
CA LEU A 284 15.18 14.91 3.78
C LEU A 284 14.88 13.41 3.53
N CYS A 285 14.97 12.95 2.28
CA CYS A 285 14.64 11.59 1.88
C CYS A 285 15.59 11.10 0.77
N GLU A 286 16.87 10.94 1.09
CA GLU A 286 17.94 10.63 0.14
C GLU A 286 17.69 9.33 -0.66
N GLN A 287 17.10 8.31 -0.03
CA GLN A 287 16.69 7.05 -0.68
C GLN A 287 15.24 7.07 -1.14
N GLY A 288 14.45 8.02 -0.65
CA GLY A 288 13.12 8.34 -1.16
C GLY A 288 12.04 8.49 -0.15
N ALA A 289 10.92 9.01 -0.64
CA ALA A 289 9.65 9.00 0.05
C ALA A 289 8.52 8.89 -0.99
N VAL A 290 7.34 8.48 -0.54
CA VAL A 290 6.16 8.35 -1.41
C VAL A 290 5.07 9.30 -0.95
N ILE A 291 4.31 9.83 -1.90
CA ILE A 291 3.06 10.55 -1.64
C ILE A 291 2.00 10.06 -2.63
N LYS A 292 0.73 10.07 -2.21
CA LYS A 292 -0.42 9.69 -3.06
C LYS A 292 -1.23 10.94 -3.45
N PRO A 293 -0.95 11.58 -4.61
CA PRO A 293 -1.64 12.80 -5.04
C PRO A 293 -3.15 12.61 -5.18
N SER A 294 -3.62 11.40 -5.54
CA SER A 294 -5.04 11.10 -5.70
C SER A 294 -5.89 11.40 -4.47
N ALA A 295 -5.30 11.39 -3.27
CA ALA A 295 -6.00 11.63 -2.01
C ALA A 295 -5.53 12.90 -1.29
N ALA A 296 -4.61 13.69 -1.87
CA ALA A 296 -4.10 14.92 -1.29
C ALA A 296 -4.90 16.15 -1.73
N THR A 297 -4.90 17.20 -0.92
CA THR A 297 -5.41 18.51 -1.33
C THR A 297 -4.43 19.17 -2.29
N GLU A 298 -4.89 19.56 -3.49
CA GLU A 298 -4.06 20.06 -4.59
C GLU A 298 -3.15 21.23 -4.19
N LYS A 299 -3.67 22.20 -3.42
CA LYS A 299 -2.88 23.36 -2.95
C LYS A 299 -1.70 23.01 -2.03
N LEU A 300 -1.71 21.82 -1.41
CA LEU A 300 -0.66 21.35 -0.51
C LEU A 300 0.44 20.55 -1.24
N LEU A 301 0.28 20.28 -2.54
CA LEU A 301 1.29 19.56 -3.34
C LEU A 301 2.55 20.41 -3.61
N THR A 302 2.46 21.72 -3.43
CA THR A 302 3.59 22.63 -3.36
C THR A 302 3.42 23.50 -2.11
N HIS A 303 4.19 23.22 -1.06
CA HIS A 303 3.99 23.81 0.25
C HIS A 303 5.33 24.04 0.96
N ARG A 304 5.43 25.14 1.71
CA ARG A 304 6.58 25.44 2.56
C ARG A 304 6.08 25.87 3.93
N GLY A 305 6.54 25.20 4.97
CA GLY A 305 6.03 25.40 6.33
C GLY A 305 7.06 25.08 7.40
N LYS A 306 6.78 25.50 8.64
CA LYS A 306 7.61 25.15 9.80
C LYS A 306 7.30 23.74 10.26
N ALA A 307 8.33 22.98 10.60
CA ALA A 307 8.21 21.64 11.16
C ALA A 307 7.66 21.71 12.60
N VAL A 308 6.67 20.85 12.88
CA VAL A 308 6.24 20.48 14.23
C VAL A 308 6.59 19.00 14.40
N VAL A 309 7.58 18.72 15.23
CA VAL A 309 8.25 17.42 15.31
C VAL A 309 7.74 16.63 16.50
N PHE A 310 7.32 15.41 16.21
CA PHE A 310 7.03 14.36 17.16
C PHE A 310 8.12 13.29 17.07
N SER A 311 8.83 13.08 18.17
CA SER A 311 9.98 12.17 18.25
C SER A 311 9.59 10.69 18.30
N SER A 312 8.35 10.39 18.69
CA SER A 312 7.74 9.06 18.67
C SER A 312 6.21 9.16 18.54
N VAL A 313 5.53 8.03 18.38
CA VAL A 313 4.06 7.97 18.37
C VAL A 313 3.47 8.34 19.74
N GLU A 314 4.16 8.02 20.84
CA GLU A 314 3.77 8.41 22.19
C GLU A 314 3.86 9.93 22.37
N ASP A 315 4.95 10.55 21.88
CA ASP A 315 5.13 12.01 21.89
C ASP A 315 4.03 12.71 21.07
N TYR A 316 3.71 12.16 19.90
CA TYR A 316 2.59 12.60 19.06
C TYR A 316 1.25 12.57 19.83
N HIS A 317 0.87 11.42 20.40
CA HIS A 317 -0.39 11.33 21.13
C HIS A 317 -0.46 12.23 22.36
N GLN A 318 0.68 12.49 23.01
CA GLN A 318 0.74 13.36 24.19
C GLN A 318 0.55 14.83 23.83
N ARG A 319 1.11 15.29 22.70
CA ARG A 319 1.21 16.71 22.36
C ARG A 319 0.20 17.21 21.34
N ILE A 320 -0.35 16.35 20.47
CA ILE A 320 -1.11 16.81 19.29
C ILE A 320 -2.30 17.72 19.64
N ASP A 321 -2.95 17.46 20.77
CA ASP A 321 -4.10 18.24 21.26
C ASP A 321 -3.74 19.20 22.40
N ASP A 322 -2.46 19.40 22.70
CA ASP A 322 -2.03 20.42 23.66
C ASP A 322 -2.39 21.82 23.13
N PRO A 323 -3.20 22.61 23.86
CA PRO A 323 -3.53 23.98 23.46
C PRO A 323 -2.30 24.85 23.18
N GLU A 324 -1.20 24.61 23.91
CA GLU A 324 0.05 25.37 23.84
C GLU A 324 1.02 24.88 22.75
N LEU A 325 0.69 23.80 22.02
CA LEU A 325 1.50 23.33 20.89
C LEU A 325 1.64 24.45 19.85
N ASP A 326 2.85 24.91 19.53
CA ASP A 326 3.04 25.92 18.48
C ASP A 326 2.80 25.30 17.10
N VAL A 327 1.57 25.45 16.58
CA VAL A 327 1.13 24.88 15.31
C VAL A 327 0.03 25.75 14.68
N ASP A 328 0.17 25.99 13.39
CA ASP A 328 -0.79 26.70 12.54
C ASP A 328 -1.15 25.89 11.28
N ALA A 329 -2.01 26.43 10.43
CA ALA A 329 -2.50 25.79 9.21
C ALA A 329 -1.40 25.50 8.18
N ASP A 330 -0.32 26.28 8.20
CA ASP A 330 0.79 26.19 7.24
C ASP A 330 1.93 25.33 7.77
N SER A 331 1.86 24.90 9.03
CA SER A 331 2.83 24.01 9.66
C SER A 331 2.88 22.63 9.00
N ILE A 332 4.03 21.97 9.11
CA ILE A 332 4.27 20.62 8.60
C ILE A 332 4.47 19.69 9.79
N LEU A 333 3.58 18.72 9.95
CA LEU A 333 3.70 17.74 11.03
C LEU A 333 4.73 16.68 10.64
N VAL A 334 5.71 16.42 11.50
CA VAL A 334 6.80 15.47 11.25
C VAL A 334 6.80 14.42 12.35
N LEU A 335 6.68 13.14 11.98
CA LEU A 335 6.79 12.02 12.91
C LEU A 335 8.06 11.23 12.61
N GLN A 336 8.91 11.12 13.63
CA GLN A 336 10.12 10.32 13.63
C GLN A 336 9.88 8.96 14.29
N GLY A 337 10.77 7.99 14.04
CA GLY A 337 10.79 6.72 14.75
C GLY A 337 9.65 5.79 14.37
N ALA A 338 8.96 6.05 13.26
CA ALA A 338 7.87 5.23 12.75
C ALA A 338 8.32 4.25 11.65
N GLY A 339 9.63 4.20 11.34
CA GLY A 339 10.21 3.34 10.33
C GLY A 339 10.30 1.84 10.68
N PRO A 340 10.89 1.02 9.78
CA PRO A 340 11.10 -0.41 9.99
C PRO A 340 11.82 -0.73 11.30
N LYS A 341 12.97 -0.12 11.58
CA LYS A 341 13.74 -0.38 12.80
C LYS A 341 13.28 0.51 13.95
N GLY A 342 12.79 1.71 13.65
CA GLY A 342 12.43 2.72 14.63
C GLY A 342 11.24 2.37 15.51
N TYR A 343 10.16 1.86 14.92
CA TYR A 343 8.93 1.65 15.69
C TYR A 343 8.97 0.48 16.67
N PRO A 344 9.34 -0.77 16.28
CA PRO A 344 9.72 -1.35 14.98
C PRO A 344 8.55 -1.98 14.20
N GLY A 345 8.73 -2.25 12.91
CA GLY A 345 7.73 -2.90 12.04
C GLY A 345 6.98 -1.94 11.11
N MET A 346 7.32 -0.65 11.13
CA MET A 346 6.78 0.38 10.25
C MET A 346 5.23 0.43 10.28
N PRO A 347 4.60 0.89 11.38
CA PRO A 347 3.14 0.87 11.52
C PRO A 347 2.44 1.91 10.62
N GLU A 348 1.10 1.82 10.57
CA GLU A 348 0.24 2.73 9.79
C GLU A 348 -0.15 3.97 10.60
N VAL A 349 0.86 4.77 10.98
CA VAL A 349 0.73 5.98 11.83
C VAL A 349 1.11 7.27 11.11
N GLY A 350 1.55 7.20 9.85
CA GLY A 350 2.00 8.36 9.08
C GLY A 350 0.86 9.33 8.73
N ASN A 351 -0.38 8.85 8.67
CA ASN A 351 -1.56 9.71 8.53
C ASN A 351 -1.96 10.33 9.87
N MET A 352 -1.05 11.10 10.47
CA MET A 352 -1.30 11.84 11.71
C MET A 352 -2.63 12.61 11.62
N GLU A 353 -3.38 12.57 12.72
CA GLU A 353 -4.55 13.42 12.91
C GLU A 353 -4.07 14.86 13.06
N LEU A 354 -4.91 15.81 12.64
CA LEU A 354 -4.61 17.22 12.80
C LEU A 354 -4.89 17.64 14.24
N PRO A 355 -4.17 18.63 14.79
CA PRO A 355 -4.49 19.19 16.09
C PRO A 355 -5.95 19.64 16.13
N ARG A 356 -6.66 19.35 17.22
CA ARG A 356 -8.08 19.73 17.36
C ARG A 356 -8.34 21.22 17.07
N LYS A 357 -7.46 22.09 17.55
CA LYS A 357 -7.57 23.55 17.32
C LYS A 357 -7.44 23.97 15.85
N ILE A 358 -6.85 23.13 15.00
CA ILE A 358 -6.78 23.33 13.55
C ILE A 358 -8.06 22.82 12.89
N ILE A 359 -8.56 21.66 13.31
CA ILE A 359 -9.83 21.09 12.83
C ILE A 359 -11.00 22.05 13.14
N ASP A 360 -11.04 22.63 14.34
CA ASP A 360 -12.07 23.58 14.78
C ASP A 360 -12.09 24.88 13.92
N GLN A 361 -11.03 25.15 13.13
CA GLN A 361 -10.97 26.25 12.15
C GLN A 361 -11.54 25.85 10.77
N GLY A 362 -12.01 24.61 10.61
CA GLY A 362 -12.50 24.06 9.36
C GLY A 362 -11.40 23.55 8.42
N ILE A 363 -10.18 23.37 8.93
CA ILE A 363 -9.05 22.83 8.16
C ILE A 363 -9.08 21.31 8.26
N THR A 364 -9.13 20.65 7.10
CA THR A 364 -9.28 19.18 6.99
C THR A 364 -8.01 18.48 6.48
N ASP A 365 -6.99 19.23 6.08
CA ASP A 365 -5.73 18.68 5.55
C ASP A 365 -4.55 19.60 5.86
N MET A 366 -3.41 18.97 6.17
CA MET A 366 -2.09 19.59 6.36
C MET A 366 -1.02 18.62 5.84
N VAL A 367 0.14 19.17 5.50
CA VAL A 367 1.29 18.35 5.11
C VAL A 367 1.81 17.57 6.32
N ARG A 368 1.94 16.26 6.15
CA ARG A 368 2.44 15.32 7.18
C ARG A 368 3.57 14.49 6.60
N ILE A 369 4.64 14.30 7.35
CA ILE A 369 5.83 13.57 6.91
C ILE A 369 6.20 12.53 7.96
N SER A 370 6.44 11.29 7.54
CA SER A 370 7.05 10.28 8.41
C SER A 370 7.82 9.20 7.64
N ASP A 371 8.69 8.52 8.37
CA ASP A 371 9.31 7.25 7.94
C ASP A 371 8.36 6.04 8.10
N GLY A 372 7.11 6.28 8.51
CA GLY A 372 6.08 5.25 8.67
C GLY A 372 5.27 4.96 7.40
N ARG A 373 4.21 4.17 7.58
CA ARG A 373 3.21 3.88 6.55
C ARG A 373 1.88 4.55 6.90
N MET A 374 0.91 4.44 6.01
CA MET A 374 -0.49 4.75 6.32
C MET A 374 -1.38 3.61 5.85
N SER A 375 -2.61 3.59 6.36
CA SER A 375 -3.64 2.72 5.81
C SER A 375 -3.93 3.13 4.37
N GLY A 376 -4.11 2.16 3.46
CA GLY A 376 -4.56 2.45 2.10
C GLY A 376 -5.90 3.21 2.05
N THR A 377 -6.66 3.17 3.16
CA THR A 377 -7.95 3.85 3.36
C THR A 377 -7.83 5.31 3.80
N ALA A 378 -6.61 5.81 4.04
CA ALA A 378 -6.34 7.17 4.46
C ALA A 378 -6.29 8.17 3.28
N PHE A 379 -6.42 9.45 3.64
CA PHE A 379 -6.40 10.61 2.74
C PHE A 379 -5.55 11.75 3.30
N GLY A 380 -5.31 12.75 2.45
CA GLY A 380 -4.60 13.98 2.72
C GLY A 380 -3.17 14.03 2.17
N ALA A 381 -2.52 15.20 2.30
CA ALA A 381 -1.15 15.45 1.83
C ALA A 381 -0.11 14.80 2.77
N VAL A 382 0.05 13.48 2.65
CA VAL A 382 0.92 12.68 3.52
C VAL A 382 2.10 12.10 2.74
N VAL A 383 3.31 12.50 3.14
CA VAL A 383 4.58 11.94 2.70
C VAL A 383 4.96 10.79 3.64
N LEU A 384 5.25 9.64 3.07
CA LEU A 384 5.47 8.38 3.78
C LEU A 384 6.77 7.73 3.34
N HIS A 385 7.18 6.71 4.08
CA HIS A 385 8.28 5.83 3.69
C HIS A 385 9.59 6.59 3.50
N VAL A 386 9.76 7.70 4.22
CA VAL A 386 11.01 8.47 4.20
C VAL A 386 12.17 7.53 4.53
N ALA A 387 13.07 7.38 3.56
CA ALA A 387 14.23 6.53 3.62
C ALA A 387 15.50 7.37 3.36
N PRO A 388 16.58 7.18 4.13
CA PRO A 388 16.68 6.31 5.30
C PRO A 388 15.78 6.76 6.45
N GLU A 389 15.26 5.82 7.25
CA GLU A 389 14.42 6.13 8.41
C GLU A 389 15.17 6.91 9.49
N SER A 390 14.45 7.58 10.41
CA SER A 390 15.09 8.41 11.42
C SER A 390 15.89 7.59 12.45
N ALA A 391 15.45 6.38 12.76
CA ALA A 391 16.07 5.53 13.77
C ALA A 391 17.48 5.02 13.41
N ILE A 392 17.87 5.13 12.13
CA ILE A 392 19.23 4.79 11.66
C ILE A 392 20.04 6.02 11.24
N GLY A 393 19.58 7.22 11.60
CA GLY A 393 20.30 8.47 11.35
C GLY A 393 20.04 9.06 9.96
N GLY A 394 18.93 8.69 9.32
CA GLY A 394 18.44 9.42 8.14
C GLY A 394 18.16 10.89 8.48
N THR A 395 18.18 11.78 7.49
CA THR A 395 18.03 13.23 7.70
C THR A 395 16.74 13.61 8.44
N LEU A 396 15.68 12.79 8.34
CA LEU A 396 14.46 12.96 9.12
C LEU A 396 14.72 13.02 10.63
N ALA A 397 15.72 12.30 11.15
CA ALA A 397 16.11 12.31 12.56
C ALA A 397 16.71 13.64 13.03
N LEU A 398 17.14 14.48 12.09
CA LEU A 398 17.83 15.74 12.36
C LEU A 398 16.87 16.92 12.36
N VAL A 399 15.62 16.73 11.93
CA VAL A 399 14.59 17.78 11.92
C VAL A 399 14.26 18.21 13.35
N LYS A 400 14.11 19.52 13.56
CA LYS A 400 13.72 20.13 14.84
C LYS A 400 12.52 21.05 14.63
N ASP A 401 11.78 21.30 15.72
CA ASP A 401 10.69 22.27 15.72
C ASP A 401 11.16 23.62 15.17
N GLY A 402 10.36 24.20 14.27
CA GLY A 402 10.60 25.51 13.66
C GLY A 402 11.50 25.51 12.41
N ASP A 403 12.14 24.40 12.05
CA ASP A 403 12.85 24.29 10.76
C ASP A 403 11.86 24.46 9.60
N TYR A 404 12.30 25.07 8.50
CA TYR A 404 11.48 25.11 7.29
C TYR A 404 11.66 23.82 6.48
N ILE A 405 10.54 23.28 6.00
CA ILE A 405 10.51 22.16 5.05
C ILE A 405 9.75 22.60 3.80
N GLU A 406 10.26 22.21 2.64
CA GLU A 406 9.67 22.44 1.32
C GLU A 406 9.24 21.10 0.72
N LEU A 407 7.94 20.98 0.45
CA LEU A 407 7.34 19.92 -0.36
C LEU A 407 7.03 20.49 -1.74
N ASP A 408 7.55 19.86 -2.78
CA ASP A 408 7.26 20.20 -4.17
C ASP A 408 7.08 18.91 -4.98
N VAL A 409 5.85 18.42 -4.99
CA VAL A 409 5.46 17.20 -5.70
C VAL A 409 5.65 17.35 -7.22
N PRO A 410 5.26 18.45 -7.89
CA PRO A 410 5.53 18.63 -9.32
C PRO A 410 7.00 18.43 -9.70
N ASN A 411 7.94 18.92 -8.88
CA ASN A 411 9.38 18.76 -9.10
C ASN A 411 10.01 17.56 -8.37
N ARG A 412 9.19 16.68 -7.78
CA ARG A 412 9.62 15.48 -7.04
C ARG A 412 10.62 15.77 -5.91
N ARG A 413 10.46 16.92 -5.25
CA ARG A 413 11.41 17.43 -4.25
C ARG A 413 10.82 17.47 -2.85
N LEU A 414 11.60 16.99 -1.88
CA LEU A 414 11.36 17.14 -0.45
C LEU A 414 12.63 17.63 0.24
N HIS A 415 12.58 18.81 0.85
CA HIS A 415 13.78 19.48 1.33
C HIS A 415 13.64 20.06 2.73
N LEU A 416 14.66 19.82 3.56
CA LEU A 416 14.87 20.50 4.82
C LEU A 416 15.76 21.73 4.58
N ASP A 417 15.22 22.93 4.83
CA ASP A 417 15.86 24.21 4.57
C ASP A 417 16.73 24.64 5.77
N ILE A 418 17.88 23.97 5.90
CA ILE A 418 18.96 24.29 6.82
C ILE A 418 20.29 24.33 6.07
N THR A 419 21.28 25.04 6.61
CA THR A 419 22.61 25.07 5.98
C THR A 419 23.34 23.73 6.15
N GLU A 420 24.29 23.46 5.26
CA GLU A 420 25.13 22.25 5.33
C GLU A 420 25.96 22.19 6.62
N GLU A 421 26.39 23.34 7.15
CA GLU A 421 27.10 23.41 8.43
C GLU A 421 26.19 22.94 9.58
N GLU A 422 24.94 23.40 9.62
CA GLU A 422 23.97 22.98 10.64
C GLU A 422 23.61 21.51 10.48
N MET A 423 23.43 21.03 9.24
CA MET A 423 23.18 19.61 8.96
C MET A 423 24.34 18.73 9.45
N THR A 424 25.57 19.13 9.16
CA THR A 424 26.78 18.43 9.61
C THR A 424 26.87 18.39 11.13
N ARG A 425 26.62 19.52 11.79
CA ARG A 425 26.62 19.62 13.25
C ARG A 425 25.58 18.69 13.88
N ARG A 426 24.33 18.74 13.40
CA ARG A 426 23.25 17.87 13.91
C ARG A 426 23.55 16.39 13.70
N ARG A 427 24.12 16.03 12.54
CA ARG A 427 24.51 14.65 12.24
C ARG A 427 25.61 14.14 13.18
N ALA A 428 26.56 15.00 13.54
CA ALA A 428 27.62 14.65 14.51
C ALA A 428 27.11 14.53 15.96
N GLU A 429 26.04 15.26 16.31
CA GLU A 429 25.39 15.21 17.63
C GLU A 429 24.36 14.07 17.77
N TRP A 430 23.92 13.48 16.66
CA TRP A 430 22.89 12.45 16.67
C TRP A 430 23.38 11.14 17.30
N THR A 431 22.55 10.57 18.17
CA THR A 431 22.79 9.27 18.79
C THR A 431 21.67 8.29 18.40
N PRO A 432 22.01 7.03 18.06
CA PRO A 432 20.99 6.04 17.74
C PRO A 432 20.13 5.73 18.97
N PRO A 433 18.82 5.48 18.79
CA PRO A 433 17.97 5.03 19.87
C PRO A 433 18.44 3.66 20.42
N PRO A 434 18.16 3.35 21.69
CA PRO A 434 18.50 2.05 22.26
C PRO A 434 17.78 0.90 21.50
N PRO A 435 18.36 -0.31 21.47
CA PRO A 435 17.71 -1.45 20.86
C PRO A 435 16.36 -1.77 21.50
N HIS A 436 15.36 -2.12 20.68
CA HIS A 436 14.02 -2.50 21.15
C HIS A 436 14.04 -3.77 22.00
N GLN A 437 14.74 -4.81 21.55
CA GLN A 437 14.90 -6.08 22.24
C GLN A 437 16.24 -6.74 21.86
N GLU A 438 16.87 -7.41 22.81
CA GLU A 438 18.14 -8.11 22.58
C GLU A 438 17.94 -9.52 21.97
N ARG A 439 16.76 -10.13 22.11
CA ARG A 439 16.47 -11.51 21.68
C ARG A 439 15.13 -11.65 20.96
N GLY A 440 14.91 -12.81 20.34
CA GLY A 440 13.63 -13.17 19.70
C GLY A 440 13.43 -12.54 18.32
N TYR A 441 12.21 -12.65 17.78
CA TYR A 441 11.90 -12.19 16.42
C TYR A 441 12.14 -10.70 16.21
N VAL A 442 11.89 -9.85 17.21
CA VAL A 442 12.11 -8.40 17.11
C VAL A 442 13.59 -8.10 16.88
N SER A 443 14.49 -8.76 17.62
CA SER A 443 15.95 -8.63 17.44
C SER A 443 16.39 -9.08 16.04
N LEU A 444 15.91 -10.24 15.58
CA LEU A 444 16.15 -10.74 14.22
C LEU A 444 15.67 -9.73 13.16
N TYR A 445 14.45 -9.22 13.31
CA TYR A 445 13.85 -8.29 12.38
C TYR A 445 14.64 -6.97 12.30
N VAL A 446 14.93 -6.32 13.44
CA VAL A 446 15.66 -5.04 13.45
C VAL A 446 17.09 -5.17 12.88
N GLN A 447 17.75 -6.30 13.08
CA GLN A 447 19.08 -6.54 12.53
C GLN A 447 19.06 -6.67 11.00
N HIS A 448 18.08 -7.40 10.46
CA HIS A 448 18.09 -7.83 9.06
C HIS A 448 17.12 -7.09 8.13
N VAL A 449 16.17 -6.31 8.68
CA VAL A 449 15.20 -5.60 7.85
C VAL A 449 15.86 -4.50 7.03
N GLN A 450 15.53 -4.50 5.74
CA GLN A 450 15.91 -3.47 4.79
C GLN A 450 15.01 -2.23 4.91
N GLN A 451 15.41 -1.15 4.25
CA GLN A 451 14.66 0.10 4.25
C GLN A 451 13.48 0.05 3.27
N ALA A 452 12.62 1.07 3.35
CA ALA A 452 11.35 1.12 2.62
C ALA A 452 11.54 1.20 1.09
N ASP A 453 12.62 1.82 0.63
CA ASP A 453 13.06 1.85 -0.78
C ASP A 453 13.37 0.47 -1.36
N ARG A 454 13.52 -0.55 -0.50
CA ARG A 454 13.80 -1.95 -0.87
C ARG A 454 12.70 -2.92 -0.44
N GLY A 455 11.51 -2.41 -0.13
CA GLY A 455 10.35 -3.24 0.18
C GLY A 455 10.29 -3.82 1.59
N VAL A 456 11.20 -3.42 2.49
CA VAL A 456 11.17 -3.83 3.92
C VAL A 456 11.26 -5.35 4.12
N ASP A 457 11.98 -6.04 3.23
CA ASP A 457 12.27 -7.47 3.39
C ASP A 457 13.46 -7.69 4.34
N LEU A 458 13.73 -8.95 4.70
CA LEU A 458 14.95 -9.32 5.40
C LEU A 458 16.06 -9.56 4.37
N ASP A 459 17.23 -8.97 4.60
CA ASP A 459 18.37 -9.02 3.68
C ASP A 459 18.77 -10.44 3.25
N PHE A 460 18.73 -11.41 4.17
CA PHE A 460 19.08 -12.80 3.92
C PHE A 460 17.99 -13.63 3.22
N LEU A 461 16.80 -13.06 3.01
CA LEU A 461 15.69 -13.72 2.31
C LEU A 461 15.49 -13.22 0.86
N VAL A 462 16.28 -12.25 0.41
CA VAL A 462 16.22 -11.75 -0.97
C VAL A 462 16.67 -12.85 -1.95
N GLY A 463 15.95 -13.00 -3.07
CA GLY A 463 16.15 -14.07 -4.04
C GLY A 463 15.33 -15.33 -3.76
N GLY A 464 15.81 -16.46 -4.29
CA GLY A 464 15.10 -17.74 -4.24
C GLY A 464 15.95 -18.88 -3.70
N SER A 465 15.32 -19.73 -2.89
CA SER A 465 15.86 -20.98 -2.35
C SER A 465 15.63 -22.18 -3.28
N GLY A 466 14.70 -22.05 -4.24
CA GLY A 466 14.33 -23.10 -5.19
C GLY A 466 13.56 -24.26 -4.56
N SER A 467 13.09 -25.18 -5.40
CA SER A 467 12.24 -26.32 -5.05
C SER A 467 13.02 -27.63 -4.85
N TYR A 468 14.32 -27.57 -4.54
CA TYR A 468 15.12 -28.79 -4.40
C TYR A 468 14.57 -29.67 -3.26
N VAL A 469 14.50 -30.99 -3.49
CA VAL A 469 14.08 -31.94 -2.47
C VAL A 469 15.20 -32.08 -1.44
N PRO A 470 14.95 -31.83 -0.14
CA PRO A 470 15.97 -31.95 0.90
C PRO A 470 16.43 -33.40 1.08
N LYS A 471 17.44 -33.60 1.94
CA LYS A 471 17.92 -34.93 2.31
C LYS A 471 16.76 -35.78 2.82
N ASP A 472 16.82 -37.09 2.55
CA ASP A 472 15.91 -38.06 3.13
C ASP A 472 15.94 -37.93 4.67
N ASN A 473 14.76 -38.03 5.29
CA ASN A 473 14.62 -37.92 6.73
C ASN A 473 14.82 -39.27 7.43
N HIS A 474 14.94 -40.39 6.70
CA HIS A 474 15.22 -41.73 7.23
C HIS A 474 16.11 -42.62 6.35
#